data_AF-A0A1M7K7Y4-F1
#
_entry.id   AF-A0A1M7K7Y4-F1
#
_cell.length_a   1.000
_cell.length_b   1.000
_cell.length_c   1.000
_cell.angle_alpha   90.00
_cell.angle_beta   90.00
_cell.angle_gamma   90.00
#
_symmetry.space_group_name_H-M   'P 1'
#
loop_
_entity.id
_entity.type
_entity.pdbx_description
1 polymer ?
#
loop_
_entity_poly.entity_id
_entity_poly.type
_entity_poly.pdbx_seq_one_letter_code
_entity_poly.pdbx_strand_id
1 'polypeptide(L)'
;MKNKKIMFTVIAFVLTYLLQFIIFPAIATNYFPRSNEATVFYFGSFTLLIIILELWIASNIKFWILGDIIYIALVFIYNGKGLYGIGLEGINLDEAQPQYNFEYTVISIAIFAIYIIIIEAFVKVFSSVWRKYRI
;
A
#
# COMPACT_ATOMS: atom_id res chain seq x y z
N MET A 1 18.89 -16.44 -9.83
CA MET A 1 18.39 -15.94 -8.53
C MET A 1 17.65 -14.59 -8.64
N LYS A 2 18.16 -13.61 -9.40
CA LYS A 2 17.53 -12.28 -9.59
C LYS A 2 16.07 -12.35 -10.09
N ASN A 3 15.80 -13.16 -11.11
CA ASN A 3 14.45 -13.30 -11.68
C ASN A 3 13.45 -13.90 -10.69
N LYS A 4 13.89 -14.84 -9.84
CA LYS A 4 13.05 -15.39 -8.76
C LYS A 4 12.68 -14.31 -7.75
N LYS A 5 13.63 -13.45 -7.35
CA LYS A 5 13.35 -12.33 -6.42
C LYS A 5 12.34 -11.35 -7.00
N ILE A 6 12.49 -10.96 -8.27
CA ILE A 6 11.52 -10.10 -8.98
C ILE A 6 10.13 -10.74 -8.96
N MET A 7 10.05 -12.02 -9.34
CA MET A 7 8.78 -12.75 -9.38
C MET A 7 8.12 -12.80 -8.00
N PHE A 8 8.88 -13.12 -6.94
CA PHE A 8 8.35 -13.12 -5.57
C PHE A 8 7.88 -11.73 -5.12
N THR A 9 8.62 -10.68 -5.45
CA THR A 9 8.19 -9.30 -5.15
C THR A 9 6.87 -9.00 -5.84
N VAL A 10 6.76 -9.23 -7.15
CA VAL A 10 5.51 -9.00 -7.90
C VAL A 10 4.34 -9.79 -7.30
N ILE A 11 4.53 -11.09 -7.01
CA ILE A 11 3.51 -11.93 -6.39
C ILE A 11 3.07 -11.35 -5.04
N ALA A 12 4.02 -10.90 -4.20
CA ALA A 12 3.70 -10.35 -2.89
C ALA A 12 2.86 -9.07 -3.00
N PHE A 13 3.21 -8.15 -3.90
CA PHE A 13 2.40 -6.95 -4.15
C PHE A 13 1.00 -7.26 -4.68
N VAL A 14 0.88 -8.20 -5.62
CA VAL A 14 -0.42 -8.64 -6.15
C VAL A 14 -1.27 -9.28 -5.05
N LEU A 15 -0.70 -10.15 -4.22
CA LEU A 15 -1.42 -10.78 -3.11
C LEU A 15 -1.87 -9.75 -2.08
N THR A 16 -1.00 -8.80 -1.71
CA THR A 16 -1.36 -7.71 -0.79
C THR A 16 -2.51 -6.88 -1.35
N TYR A 17 -2.46 -6.54 -2.64
CA TYR A 17 -3.56 -5.86 -3.33
C TYR A 17 -4.88 -6.66 -3.27
N LEU A 18 -4.84 -7.95 -3.60
CA LEU A 18 -6.03 -8.81 -3.56
C LEU A 18 -6.62 -8.90 -2.15
N LEU A 19 -5.76 -9.01 -1.12
CA LEU A 19 -6.21 -9.01 0.26
C LEU A 19 -6.90 -7.69 0.61
N GLN A 20 -6.26 -6.57 0.33
CA GLN A 20 -6.73 -5.24 0.69
C GLN A 20 -8.02 -4.83 -0.02
N PHE A 21 -8.13 -5.04 -1.33
CA PHE A 21 -9.22 -4.45 -2.11
C PHE A 21 -10.29 -5.44 -2.58
N ILE A 22 -10.06 -6.75 -2.40
CA ILE A 22 -11.02 -7.78 -2.83
C ILE A 22 -11.45 -8.64 -1.66
N ILE A 23 -10.51 -9.31 -0.98
CA ILE A 23 -10.84 -10.34 0.01
C ILE A 23 -11.37 -9.71 1.31
N PHE A 24 -10.61 -8.81 1.94
CA PHE A 24 -11.02 -8.20 3.21
C PHE A 24 -12.31 -7.37 3.11
N PRO A 25 -12.48 -6.52 2.07
CA PRO A 25 -13.74 -5.82 1.88
C PRO A 25 -14.94 -6.73 1.69
N ALA A 26 -14.76 -7.93 1.13
CA ALA A 26 -15.85 -8.89 0.94
C ALA A 26 -16.26 -9.62 2.23
N ILE A 27 -15.34 -9.81 3.19
CA ILE A 27 -15.60 -10.56 4.43
C ILE A 27 -15.83 -9.67 5.66
N ALA A 28 -15.29 -8.45 5.67
CA ALA A 28 -15.34 -7.51 6.78
C ALA A 28 -16.12 -6.24 6.39
N THR A 29 -17.28 -6.42 5.78
CA THR A 29 -18.13 -5.35 5.22
C THR A 29 -18.55 -4.26 6.20
N ASN A 30 -18.48 -4.52 7.51
CA ASN A 30 -18.80 -3.53 8.55
C ASN A 30 -17.70 -2.48 8.76
N TYR A 31 -16.46 -2.79 8.36
CA TYR A 31 -15.29 -1.92 8.53
C TYR A 31 -14.83 -1.33 7.19
N PHE A 32 -14.94 -2.10 6.12
CA PHE A 32 -14.57 -1.64 4.78
C PHE A 32 -15.82 -1.09 4.06
N PRO A 33 -15.74 0.01 3.29
CA PRO A 33 -14.51 0.64 2.80
C PRO A 33 -13.98 1.83 3.60
N ARG A 34 -14.79 2.43 4.47
CA ARG A 34 -14.57 3.77 5.03
C ARG A 34 -14.59 3.76 6.55
N SER A 35 -13.66 3.01 7.14
CA SER A 35 -13.44 3.09 8.56
C SER A 35 -11.96 3.35 8.85
N ASN A 36 -11.70 3.91 10.03
CA ASN A 36 -10.35 4.07 10.55
C ASN A 36 -9.61 2.72 10.56
N GLU A 37 -10.31 1.63 10.87
CA GLU A 37 -9.78 0.27 10.83
C GLU A 37 -9.38 -0.15 9.42
N ALA A 38 -10.18 0.17 8.40
CA ALA A 38 -9.82 -0.09 7.00
C ALA A 38 -8.57 0.70 6.60
N THR A 39 -8.51 1.99 6.97
CA THR A 39 -7.34 2.86 6.72
C THR A 39 -6.06 2.31 7.37
N VAL A 40 -6.12 1.95 8.66
CA VAL A 40 -5.02 1.34 9.39
C VAL A 40 -4.63 0.01 8.75
N PHE A 41 -5.60 -0.79 8.32
CA PHE A 41 -5.33 -2.06 7.65
C PHE A 41 -4.56 -1.86 6.34
N TYR A 42 -4.99 -0.92 5.49
CA TYR A 42 -4.31 -0.62 4.22
C TYR A 42 -2.86 -0.21 4.42
N PHE A 43 -2.62 0.80 5.26
CA PHE A 43 -1.28 1.32 5.51
C PHE A 43 -0.39 0.36 6.30
N GLY A 44 -0.96 -0.31 7.31
CA GLY A 44 -0.25 -1.26 8.16
C GLY A 44 0.19 -2.52 7.39
N SER A 45 -0.71 -3.12 6.61
CA SER A 45 -0.37 -4.32 5.81
C SER A 45 0.64 -4.01 4.70
N PHE A 46 0.59 -2.80 4.11
CA PHE A 46 1.61 -2.38 3.15
C PHE A 46 2.96 -2.14 3.82
N THR A 47 3.00 -1.47 4.98
CA THR A 47 4.25 -1.30 5.75
C THR A 47 4.88 -2.63 6.11
N LEU A 48 4.06 -3.60 6.56
CA LEU A 48 4.53 -4.94 6.86
C LEU A 48 5.14 -5.62 5.62
N LEU A 49 4.50 -5.49 4.45
CA LEU A 49 5.01 -6.01 3.18
C LEU A 49 6.41 -5.44 2.88
N ILE A 50 6.59 -4.11 2.96
CA ILE A 50 7.88 -3.46 2.68
C ILE A 50 8.98 -3.95 3.64
N ILE A 51 8.68 -4.09 4.94
CA ILE A 51 9.62 -4.63 5.92
C ILE A 51 10.03 -6.07 5.55
N ILE A 52 9.05 -6.93 5.22
CA ILE A 52 9.32 -8.32 4.82
C ILE A 52 10.17 -8.36 3.55
N LEU A 53 9.87 -7.52 2.56
CA LEU A 53 10.62 -7.44 1.31
C LEU A 53 12.08 -7.04 1.54
N GLU A 54 12.36 -6.04 2.39
CA GLU A 54 13.74 -5.62 2.70
C GLU A 54 14.54 -6.69 3.42
N LEU A 55 13.91 -7.35 4.40
CA LEU A 55 14.61 -8.30 5.25
C LEU A 55 14.83 -9.66 4.55
N TRP A 56 13.87 -10.14 3.76
CA TRP A 56 13.84 -11.55 3.33
C TRP A 56 13.95 -11.77 1.82
N ILE A 57 13.42 -10.87 0.99
CA ILE A 57 13.22 -11.17 -0.45
C ILE A 57 14.17 -10.35 -1.33
N ALA A 58 14.14 -9.04 -1.18
CA ALA A 58 14.71 -8.10 -2.13
C ALA A 58 15.24 -6.85 -1.43
N SER A 59 16.52 -6.86 -1.03
CA SER A 59 17.17 -5.66 -0.49
C SER A 59 17.55 -4.62 -1.56
N ASN A 60 17.13 -4.79 -2.81
CA ASN A 60 17.43 -3.87 -3.89
C ASN A 60 16.18 -3.02 -4.20
N ILE A 61 16.32 -1.70 -4.02
CA ILE A 61 15.24 -0.72 -4.19
C ILE A 61 14.58 -0.79 -5.58
N LYS A 62 15.31 -1.21 -6.62
CA LYS A 62 14.76 -1.32 -7.98
C LYS A 62 13.60 -2.31 -8.09
N PHE A 63 13.57 -3.34 -7.23
CA PHE A 63 12.47 -4.31 -7.22
C PHE A 63 11.23 -3.77 -6.51
N TRP A 64 11.41 -2.84 -5.58
CA TRP A 64 10.33 -2.21 -4.85
C TRP A 64 9.58 -1.23 -5.73
N ILE A 65 10.32 -0.35 -6.41
CA ILE A 65 9.78 0.59 -7.39
C ILE A 65 8.93 -0.14 -8.45
N LEU A 66 9.37 -1.32 -8.91
CA LEU A 66 8.58 -2.11 -9.85
C LEU A 66 7.27 -2.63 -9.23
N GLY A 67 7.33 -3.10 -7.98
CA GLY A 67 6.17 -3.52 -7.22
C GLY A 67 5.18 -2.38 -7.00
N ASP A 68 5.67 -1.19 -6.66
CA ASP A 68 4.86 0.02 -6.47
C ASP A 68 4.15 0.43 -7.74
N ILE A 69 4.84 0.46 -8.88
CA ILE A 69 4.23 0.78 -10.18
C ILE A 69 3.09 -0.19 -10.47
N ILE A 70 3.30 -1.50 -10.26
CA ILE A 70 2.27 -2.52 -10.48
C ILE A 70 1.10 -2.33 -9.51
N TYR A 71 1.38 -2.11 -8.24
CA TYR A 71 0.38 -1.96 -7.20
C TYR A 71 -0.47 -0.70 -7.42
N ILE A 72 0.16 0.45 -7.71
CA ILE A 72 -0.52 1.70 -8.05
C ILE A 72 -1.37 1.52 -9.31
N ALA A 73 -0.86 0.82 -10.33
CA ALA A 73 -1.63 0.53 -11.53
C ALA A 73 -2.86 -0.35 -11.23
N LEU A 74 -2.73 -1.37 -10.38
CA LEU A 74 -3.85 -2.22 -9.96
C LEU A 74 -4.90 -1.42 -9.20
N VAL A 75 -4.46 -0.57 -8.27
CA VAL A 75 -5.30 0.37 -7.53
C VAL A 75 -6.02 1.35 -8.46
N PHE A 76 -5.34 1.84 -9.51
CA PHE A 76 -5.93 2.74 -10.48
C PHE A 76 -6.97 2.04 -11.38
N ILE A 77 -6.67 0.82 -11.85
CA ILE A 77 -7.56 0.03 -12.72
C ILE A 77 -8.80 -0.44 -11.96
N TYR A 78 -8.62 -0.92 -10.73
CA TYR A 78 -9.71 -1.42 -9.90
C TYR A 78 -9.63 -0.71 -8.55
N ASN A 79 -10.12 0.52 -8.58
CA ASN A 79 -10.35 1.32 -7.39
C ASN A 79 -11.59 0.75 -6.68
N GLY A 80 -11.38 -0.26 -5.84
CA GLY A 80 -12.44 -0.74 -4.95
C GLY A 80 -13.00 0.47 -4.21
N LYS A 81 -14.33 0.55 -4.04
CA LYS A 81 -15.03 1.64 -3.31
C LYS A 81 -14.39 1.99 -1.94
N GLY A 82 -13.51 1.09 -1.44
CA GLY A 82 -12.42 1.20 -0.44
C GLY A 82 -11.59 2.48 -0.37
N LEU A 83 -11.04 2.93 -1.49
CA LEU A 83 -10.00 3.97 -1.48
C LEU A 83 -10.55 5.37 -1.24
N TYR A 84 -11.85 5.55 -1.47
CA TYR A 84 -12.57 6.78 -1.17
C TYR A 84 -12.77 6.90 0.34
N GLY A 85 -11.80 7.46 1.05
CA GLY A 85 -11.87 7.68 2.51
C GLY A 85 -10.55 7.40 3.24
N ILE A 86 -9.63 6.65 2.61
CA ILE A 86 -8.31 6.36 3.16
C ILE A 86 -7.56 7.67 3.42
N GLY A 87 -7.31 7.98 4.70
CA GLY A 87 -6.61 9.20 5.13
C GLY A 87 -7.43 10.49 5.03
N LEU A 88 -8.70 10.41 4.61
CA LEU A 88 -9.60 11.56 4.41
C LEU A 88 -10.84 11.52 5.32
N GLU A 89 -11.07 10.44 6.07
CA GLU A 89 -12.24 10.26 6.95
C GLU A 89 -12.34 11.32 8.07
N GLY A 90 -11.22 11.89 8.51
CA GLY A 90 -11.18 13.01 9.48
C GLY A 90 -11.19 14.41 8.86
N ILE A 91 -11.10 14.50 7.53
CA ILE A 91 -11.21 15.75 6.79
C ILE A 91 -12.66 15.79 6.30
N ASN A 92 -13.57 16.14 7.21
CA ASN A 92 -14.98 16.36 6.88
C ASN A 92 -15.08 17.52 5.87
N LEU A 93 -15.09 17.18 4.58
CA LEU A 93 -15.67 18.02 3.54
C LEU A 93 -17.14 17.60 3.43
N ASP A 94 -17.92 18.10 4.40
CA ASP A 94 -19.39 18.17 4.43
C ASP A 94 -20.18 16.93 4.03
N GLU A 95 -20.22 15.85 4.84
CA GLU A 95 -21.23 14.76 4.84
C GLU A 95 -21.70 14.23 3.45
N ALA A 96 -20.95 14.54 2.40
CA ALA A 96 -21.38 14.38 1.05
C ALA A 96 -20.95 12.98 0.72
N GLN A 97 -21.93 12.08 0.61
CA GLN A 97 -21.83 10.84 -0.13
C GLN A 97 -20.87 11.11 -1.31
N PRO A 98 -19.63 10.59 -1.30
CA PRO A 98 -18.67 10.88 -2.34
C PRO A 98 -19.23 10.22 -3.58
N GLN A 99 -19.93 11.04 -4.37
CA GLN A 99 -20.14 10.72 -5.76
C GLN A 99 -18.75 10.47 -6.32
N TYR A 100 -18.61 9.37 -7.05
CA TYR A 100 -17.37 8.98 -7.68
C TYR A 100 -16.84 10.17 -8.50
N ASN A 101 -15.89 10.92 -7.95
CA ASN A 101 -15.22 12.00 -8.64
C ASN A 101 -13.77 11.56 -8.85
N PHE A 102 -13.38 11.55 -10.12
CA PHE A 102 -12.06 11.14 -10.57
C PHE A 102 -10.94 11.91 -9.84
N GLU A 103 -11.18 13.18 -9.50
CA GLU A 103 -10.23 14.02 -8.76
C GLU A 103 -9.88 13.44 -7.37
N TYR A 104 -10.88 12.99 -6.61
CA TYR A 104 -10.64 12.38 -5.29
C TYR A 104 -9.90 11.04 -5.41
N THR A 105 -10.13 10.28 -6.48
CA THR A 105 -9.34 9.07 -6.76
C THR A 105 -7.88 9.41 -6.95
N VAL A 106 -7.57 10.40 -7.78
CA VAL A 106 -6.18 10.79 -8.05
C VAL A 106 -5.50 11.28 -6.77
N ILE A 107 -6.19 12.07 -5.94
CA ILE A 107 -5.68 12.56 -4.66
C ILE A 107 -5.41 11.39 -3.70
N SER A 108 -6.35 10.46 -3.51
CA SER A 108 -6.15 9.31 -2.62
C SER A 108 -4.98 8.44 -3.07
N ILE A 109 -4.83 8.20 -4.38
CA ILE A 109 -3.71 7.45 -4.94
C ILE A 109 -2.39 8.19 -4.71
N ALA A 110 -2.37 9.52 -4.87
CA ALA A 110 -1.19 10.33 -4.61
C ALA A 110 -0.77 10.28 -3.13
N ILE A 111 -1.72 10.40 -2.20
CA ILE A 111 -1.47 10.25 -0.75
C ILE A 111 -0.87 8.87 -0.47
N PHE A 112 -1.46 7.82 -1.03
CA PHE A 112 -0.97 6.46 -0.86
C PHE A 112 0.44 6.28 -1.42
N ALA A 113 0.72 6.79 -2.62
CA ALA A 113 2.04 6.73 -3.23
C ALA A 113 3.10 7.49 -2.40
N ILE A 114 2.77 8.67 -1.88
CA ILE A 114 3.66 9.44 -1.00
C ILE A 114 3.96 8.64 0.27
N TYR A 115 2.93 8.05 0.89
CA TYR A 115 3.10 7.21 2.06
C TYR A 115 4.04 6.02 1.78
N ILE A 116 3.86 5.32 0.66
CA ILE A 116 4.72 4.21 0.23
C ILE A 116 6.17 4.67 0.20
N ILE A 117 6.45 5.76 -0.53
CA ILE A 117 7.81 6.29 -0.70
C ILE A 117 8.45 6.62 0.66
N ILE A 118 7.69 7.23 1.57
CA ILE A 118 8.18 7.58 2.92
C ILE A 118 8.55 6.30 3.70
N ILE A 119 7.66 5.31 3.71
CA ILE A 119 7.89 4.05 4.43
C ILE A 119 9.07 3.28 3.84
N GLU A 120 9.17 3.20 2.52
CA GLU A 120 10.30 2.56 1.85
C GLU A 120 11.63 3.24 2.21
N ALA A 121 11.68 4.57 2.13
CA ALA A 121 12.86 5.33 2.51
C ALA A 121 13.23 5.10 3.98
N PHE A 122 12.25 5.11 4.88
CA PHE A 122 12.45 4.87 6.30
C PHE A 122 12.99 3.46 6.58
N VAL A 123 12.33 2.43 6.03
CA VAL A 123 12.77 1.03 6.15
C VAL A 123 14.17 0.85 5.58
N LYS A 124 14.50 1.56 4.49
CA LYS A 124 15.83 1.48 3.87
C LYS A 124 16.93 2.08 4.72
N VAL A 125 16.67 3.26 5.29
CA VAL A 125 17.60 3.93 6.21
C VAL A 125 17.80 3.07 7.45
N PHE A 126 16.70 2.61 8.05
CA PHE A 126 16.75 1.76 9.24
C PHE A 126 17.53 0.46 8.98
N SER A 127 17.26 -0.22 7.86
CA SER A 127 17.96 -1.47 7.52
C SER A 127 19.45 -1.24 7.23
N SER A 128 19.82 -0.08 6.68
CA SER A 128 21.22 0.31 6.45
C SER A 128 21.95 0.57 7.77
N VAL A 129 21.33 1.34 8.66
CA VAL A 129 21.82 1.62 10.02
C VAL A 129 21.97 0.32 10.81
N TRP A 130 20.93 -0.51 10.85
CA TRP A 130 20.95 -1.80 11.56
C TRP A 130 22.08 -2.71 11.07
N ARG A 131 22.28 -2.82 9.75
CA ARG A 131 23.38 -3.62 9.18
C ARG A 131 24.76 -3.06 9.53
N LYS A 132 24.89 -1.74 9.69
CA LYS A 132 26.15 -1.09 10.08
C LYS A 132 26.53 -1.38 11.53
N TYR A 133 25.54 -1.48 12.44
CA TYR A 133 25.78 -1.69 13.87
C TYR A 133 25.77 -3.15 14.32
N ARG A 134 25.45 -4.09 13.43
CA ARG A 134 25.46 -5.54 13.72
C ARG A 134 26.84 -6.19 13.45
N ILE A 135 27.93 -5.46 13.71
CA ILE A 135 29.32 -5.97 13.74
C ILE A 135 29.49 -6.82 15.00
#